data_AF-A0A101B803-F1
#
_entry.id   AF-A0A101B803-F1
#
_cell.length_a   1.000
_cell.length_b   1.000
_cell.length_c   1.000
_cell.angle_alpha   90.00
_cell.angle_beta   90.00
_cell.angle_gamma   90.00
#
_symmetry.space_group_name_H-M   'P 1'
#
loop_
_entity.id
_entity.type
_entity.pdbx_description
1 polymer ?
#
loop_
_entity_poly.entity_id
_entity_poly.type
_entity_poly.pdbx_seq_one_letter_code
_entity_poly.pdbx_strand_id
1 'polypeptide(L)'
;MSDPMIKYDKAGLADYTHGLSTYSSELDDIAQQAMNILGGISEYFSTDNASVSYAQVQQMINEGIQQGKEVIFRHGDAVNTSSEEFTARDISAGNSFGAI
;
A
#
# COMPACT_ATOMS: atom_id res chain seq x y z
N MET A 1 27.97 20.23 16.49
CA MET A 1 27.37 18.94 16.09
C MET A 1 26.26 19.29 15.13
N SER A 2 26.46 19.01 13.84
CA SER A 2 25.46 19.27 12.81
C SER A 2 24.31 18.30 13.06
N ASP A 3 23.17 18.82 13.49
CA ASP A 3 21.93 18.06 13.55
C ASP A 3 21.73 17.43 12.16
N PRO A 4 21.45 16.12 12.03
CA PRO A 4 21.14 15.54 10.73
C PRO A 4 19.80 16.13 10.31
N MET A 5 19.85 17.30 9.67
CA MET A 5 18.70 17.92 9.05
C MET A 5 18.18 16.89 8.06
N ILE A 6 17.08 16.22 8.43
CA ILE A 6 16.42 15.24 7.58
C ILE A 6 16.01 16.00 6.33
N LYS A 7 16.75 15.80 5.23
CA LYS A 7 16.44 16.39 3.94
C LYS A 7 15.14 15.76 3.46
N TYR A 8 14.06 16.52 3.53
CA TYR A 8 12.75 16.11 3.09
C TYR A 8 12.46 16.67 1.70
N ASP A 9 12.16 15.79 0.74
CA ASP A 9 11.67 16.16 -0.59
C ASP A 9 10.15 16.05 -0.63
N LYS A 10 9.47 17.20 -0.52
CA LYS A 10 8.00 17.30 -0.61
C LYS A 10 7.46 16.78 -1.95
N ALA A 11 8.18 16.98 -3.04
CA ALA A 11 7.78 16.46 -4.34
C ALA A 11 7.91 14.92 -4.34
N GLY A 12 8.99 14.41 -3.75
CA GLY A 12 9.22 12.98 -3.57
C GLY A 12 8.11 12.24 -2.80
N LEU A 13 7.49 12.86 -1.78
CA LEU A 13 6.37 12.24 -1.07
C LEU A 13 5.02 12.34 -1.79
N ALA A 14 4.78 13.41 -2.55
CA ALA A 14 3.62 13.46 -3.44
C ALA A 14 3.73 12.38 -4.54
N ASP A 15 4.91 12.22 -5.15
CA ASP A 15 5.17 11.14 -6.10
C ASP A 15 5.04 9.75 -5.45
N TYR A 16 5.46 9.61 -4.19
CA TYR A 16 5.32 8.36 -3.45
C TYR A 16 3.87 7.96 -3.23
N THR A 17 3.02 8.89 -2.78
CA THR A 17 1.58 8.63 -2.60
C THR A 17 0.87 8.32 -3.93
N HIS A 18 1.29 8.98 -5.02
CA HIS A 18 0.82 8.64 -6.37
C HIS A 18 1.25 7.21 -6.79
N GLY A 19 2.48 6.82 -6.46
CA GLY A 19 2.98 5.46 -6.65
C GLY A 19 2.18 4.41 -5.89
N LEU A 20 1.80 4.68 -4.62
CA LEU A 20 0.98 3.76 -3.82
C LEU A 20 -0.42 3.52 -4.43
N SER A 21 -1.03 4.55 -5.02
CA SER A 21 -2.28 4.39 -5.77
C SER A 21 -2.10 3.52 -7.01
N THR A 22 -0.97 3.66 -7.70
CA THR A 22 -0.63 2.86 -8.88
C THR A 22 -0.43 1.39 -8.51
N TYR A 23 0.36 1.10 -7.46
CA TYR A 23 0.56 -0.26 -6.95
C TYR A 23 -0.75 -0.91 -6.47
N SER A 24 -1.65 -0.13 -5.88
CA SER A 24 -2.98 -0.63 -5.51
C SER A 24 -3.80 -1.06 -6.72
N SER A 25 -3.71 -0.33 -7.83
CA SER A 25 -4.36 -0.70 -9.10
C SER A 25 -3.71 -1.94 -9.72
N GLU A 26 -2.38 -2.06 -9.68
CA GLU A 26 -1.67 -3.25 -10.16
C GLU A 26 -2.05 -4.52 -9.38
N LEU A 27 -2.27 -4.40 -8.07
CA LEU A 27 -2.79 -5.51 -7.25
C LEU A 27 -4.18 -5.94 -7.67
N ASP A 28 -5.06 -4.99 -8.04
CA ASP A 28 -6.39 -5.30 -8.55
C ASP A 28 -6.32 -6.02 -9.91
N ASP A 29 -5.40 -5.61 -10.79
CA ASP A 29 -5.17 -6.29 -12.07
C ASP A 29 -4.62 -7.72 -11.88
N ILE A 30 -3.69 -7.91 -10.94
CA ILE A 30 -3.16 -9.24 -10.58
C ILE A 30 -4.27 -10.11 -10.00
N ALA A 31 -5.16 -9.55 -9.17
CA ALA A 31 -6.32 -10.25 -8.63
C ALA A 31 -7.23 -10.78 -9.73
N GLN A 32 -7.59 -9.90 -10.67
CA GLN A 32 -8.45 -10.24 -11.79
C GLN A 32 -7.83 -11.38 -12.62
N GLN A 33 -6.52 -11.31 -12.89
CA GLN A 33 -5.79 -12.33 -13.63
C GLN A 33 -5.73 -13.67 -12.88
N ALA A 34 -5.42 -13.65 -11.59
CA ALA A 34 -5.37 -14.86 -10.76
C ALA A 34 -6.73 -15.55 -10.70
N MET A 35 -7.81 -14.79 -10.56
CA MET A 35 -9.18 -15.30 -10.55
C MET A 35 -9.60 -15.87 -11.91
N ASN A 36 -9.18 -15.26 -13.02
CA ASN A 36 -9.43 -15.78 -14.36
C ASN A 36 -8.68 -17.10 -14.61
N ILE A 37 -7.42 -17.21 -14.18
CA ILE A 37 -6.63 -18.45 -14.28
C ILE A 37 -7.27 -19.53 -13.42
N LEU A 38 -7.66 -19.21 -12.18
CA LEU A 38 -8.36 -20.13 -11.30
C LEU A 38 -9.69 -20.57 -11.92
N GLY A 39 -10.46 -19.67 -12.53
CA GLY A 39 -11.67 -19.99 -13.29
C GLY A 39 -11.42 -21.00 -14.41
N GLY A 40 -10.31 -20.82 -15.16
CA GLY A 40 -9.94 -21.68 -16.28
C GLY A 40 -9.55 -23.11 -15.90
N ILE A 41 -9.15 -23.35 -14.64
CA ILE A 41 -8.77 -24.69 -14.17
C ILE A 41 -9.87 -25.37 -13.34
N SER A 42 -11.04 -24.75 -13.16
CA SER A 42 -12.09 -25.27 -12.26
C SER A 42 -12.54 -26.69 -12.62
N GLU A 43 -12.50 -27.05 -13.90
CA GLU A 43 -12.85 -28.38 -14.40
C GLU A 43 -11.94 -29.50 -13.87
N TYR A 44 -10.69 -29.19 -13.51
CA TYR A 44 -9.76 -30.15 -12.92
C TYR A 44 -10.00 -30.37 -11.42
N PHE A 45 -10.85 -29.54 -10.81
CA PHE A 45 -11.18 -29.59 -9.38
C PHE A 45 -12.62 -30.06 -9.11
N SER A 46 -13.25 -30.78 -10.04
CA SER A 46 -14.66 -31.18 -9.97
C SER A 46 -14.96 -32.36 -9.03
N THR A 47 -13.96 -32.95 -8.36
CA THR A 47 -14.20 -34.00 -7.35
C THR A 47 -14.53 -33.37 -5.99
N ASP A 48 -15.32 -34.05 -5.15
CA ASP A 48 -15.82 -33.49 -3.87
C ASP A 48 -14.72 -32.93 -2.94
N ASN A 49 -13.51 -33.49 -2.95
CA ASN A 49 -12.38 -32.95 -2.18
C ASN A 49 -11.64 -31.79 -2.88
N ALA A 50 -11.68 -31.76 -4.21
CA ALA A 50 -10.99 -30.76 -5.01
C ALA A 50 -11.82 -29.46 -5.11
N SER A 51 -13.15 -29.55 -5.06
CA SER A 51 -14.04 -28.38 -5.03
C SER A 51 -13.88 -27.57 -3.74
N VAL A 52 -13.66 -28.24 -2.60
CA VAL A 52 -13.33 -27.60 -1.32
C VAL A 52 -11.97 -26.89 -1.42
N SER A 53 -10.97 -27.56 -1.99
CA SER A 53 -9.63 -26.98 -2.16
C SER A 53 -9.65 -25.76 -3.10
N TYR A 54 -10.47 -25.83 -4.15
CA TYR A 54 -10.68 -24.72 -5.09
C TYR A 54 -11.27 -23.49 -4.41
N ALA A 55 -12.36 -23.67 -3.64
CA ALA A 55 -12.98 -22.60 -2.88
C ALA A 55 -12.00 -21.98 -1.87
N GLN A 56 -11.17 -22.80 -1.23
CA GLN A 56 -10.15 -22.35 -0.29
C GLN A 56 -9.04 -21.54 -0.96
N VAL A 57 -8.58 -21.93 -2.16
CA VAL A 57 -7.61 -21.16 -2.95
C VAL A 57 -8.21 -19.82 -3.39
N GLN A 58 -9.46 -19.83 -3.85
CA GLN A 58 -10.18 -18.60 -4.22
C GLN A 58 -10.25 -17.62 -3.05
N GLN A 59 -10.54 -18.13 -1.84
CA GLN A 59 -10.56 -17.32 -0.63
C GLN A 59 -9.17 -16.79 -0.26
N MET A 60 -8.13 -17.63 -0.30
CA MET A 60 -6.75 -17.20 0.01
C MET A 60 -6.24 -16.12 -0.93
N ILE A 61 -6.54 -16.20 -2.23
CA ILE A 61 -6.16 -15.18 -3.21
C ILE A 61 -6.81 -13.84 -2.84
N ASN A 62 -8.12 -13.85 -2.58
CA ASN A 62 -8.84 -12.64 -2.19
C ASN A 62 -8.31 -12.05 -0.86
N GLU A 63 -8.06 -12.89 0.14
CA GLU A 63 -7.54 -12.44 1.44
C GLU A 63 -6.13 -11.85 1.33
N GLY A 64 -5.23 -12.50 0.59
CA GLY A 64 -3.86 -12.02 0.40
C GLY A 64 -3.81 -10.67 -0.30
N ILE A 65 -4.67 -10.46 -1.30
CA ILE A 65 -4.77 -9.18 -2.02
C ILE A 65 -5.32 -8.08 -1.12
N GLN A 66 -6.39 -8.36 -0.36
CA GLN A 66 -6.95 -7.37 0.56
C GLN A 66 -5.95 -6.95 1.63
N GLN A 67 -5.22 -7.92 2.20
CA GLN A 67 -4.15 -7.63 3.15
C GLN A 67 -3.03 -6.78 2.51
N GLY A 68 -2.64 -7.08 1.27
CA GLY A 68 -1.65 -6.29 0.53
C GLY A 68 -2.10 -4.84 0.34
N LYS A 69 -3.35 -4.62 -0.07
CA LYS A 69 -3.94 -3.28 -0.22
C LYS A 69 -3.97 -2.53 1.10
N GLU A 70 -4.36 -3.18 2.19
CA GLU A 70 -4.40 -2.56 3.51
C GLU A 70 -3.01 -2.13 3.98
N VAL A 71 -1.98 -2.93 3.75
CA VAL A 71 -0.59 -2.58 4.08
C VAL A 71 -0.13 -1.37 3.27
N ILE A 72 -0.41 -1.33 1.97
CA ILE A 72 -0.07 -0.19 1.10
C ILE A 72 -0.76 1.09 1.58
N PHE A 73 -2.05 1.01 1.91
CA PHE A 73 -2.82 2.15 2.44
C PHE A 73 -2.25 2.66 3.76
N ARG A 74 -2.05 1.76 4.74
CA ARG A 74 -1.48 2.12 6.05
C ARG A 74 -0.08 2.73 5.91
N HIS A 75 0.71 2.24 4.96
CA HIS A 75 2.02 2.78 4.68
C HIS A 75 1.93 4.20 4.10
N GLY A 76 1.00 4.45 3.18
CA GLY A 76 0.72 5.78 2.65
C GLY A 76 0.28 6.77 3.73
N ASP A 77 -0.65 6.38 4.59
CA ASP A 77 -1.14 7.21 5.69
C ASP A 77 -0.03 7.55 6.69
N ALA A 78 0.82 6.58 7.04
CA ALA A 78 1.95 6.80 7.94
C ALA A 78 2.97 7.78 7.34
N VAL A 79 3.24 7.67 6.04
CA VAL A 79 4.15 8.56 5.32
C VAL A 79 3.56 9.98 5.23
N ASN A 80 2.26 10.11 4.92
CA ASN A 80 1.59 11.41 4.88
C ASN A 80 1.54 12.07 6.26
N THR A 81 1.20 11.32 7.30
CA THR A 81 1.18 11.79 8.70
C THR A 81 2.58 12.28 9.11
N SER A 82 3.62 11.52 8.79
CA SER A 82 4.99 11.93 9.07
C SER A 82 5.37 13.23 8.35
N SER A 83 4.99 13.37 7.06
CA SER A 83 5.19 14.59 6.27
C SER A 83 4.53 15.84 6.88
N GLU A 84 3.28 15.69 7.34
CA GLU A 84 2.51 16.76 7.98
C GLU A 84 3.13 17.16 9.32
N GLU A 85 3.48 16.19 10.17
CA GLU A 85 4.14 16.42 11.45
C GLU A 85 5.49 17.14 11.27
N PHE A 86 6.29 16.73 10.28
CA PHE A 86 7.56 17.40 9.98
C PHE A 86 7.35 18.84 9.51
N THR A 87 6.39 19.09 8.61
CA THR A 87 6.09 20.45 8.15
C THR A 87 5.61 21.34 9.30
N ALA A 88 4.75 20.82 10.18
CA ALA A 88 4.27 21.56 11.35
C ALA A 88 5.40 21.90 12.32
N ARG A 89 6.34 20.96 12.55
CA ARG A 89 7.51 21.18 13.40
C ARG A 89 8.49 22.19 12.80
N ASP A 90 8.72 22.15 11.48
CA ASP A 90 9.62 23.07 10.78
C ASP A 90 9.10 24.52 10.82
N ILE A 91 7.79 24.73 10.58
CA ILE A 91 7.16 26.05 10.71
C ILE A 91 7.26 26.57 12.15
N SER A 92 7.01 25.70 13.14
CA SER A 92 7.14 26.05 14.56
C SER A 92 8.57 26.46 14.93
N ALA A 93 9.57 25.68 14.47
CA ALA A 93 10.98 25.99 14.68
C ALA A 93 11.38 27.30 13.98
N GLY A 94 10.99 27.51 12.73
CA GLY A 94 11.27 28.74 11.98
C GLY A 94 10.68 30.00 12.63
N ASN A 95 9.46 29.90 13.18
CA ASN A 95 8.86 30.99 13.95
C ASN A 95 9.61 31.27 15.27
N SER A 96 10.25 30.27 15.86
CA SER A 96 11.04 30.45 17.09
C SER A 96 12.39 31.16 16.84
N PHE A 97 12.99 30.98 15.66
CA PHE A 97 14.25 31.66 15.28
C PHE A 97 14.03 33.08 14.73
N GLY A 98 12.85 33.40 14.20
CA GLY A 98 12.50 34.75 13.73
C GLY A 98 12.09 35.72 14.84
N ALA A 99 11.93 35.25 16.08
CA ALA A 99 11.48 36.04 17.23
C ALA A 99 12.62 36.53 18.16
N ILE A 100 13.87 36.49 17.69
CA ILE A 100 15.06 36.96 18.43
C ILE A 100 15.67 38.18 17.75
#